data_AF-L0HDY0-F1
#
_entry.id   AF-L0HDY0-F1
#
_cell.length_a   1.000
_cell.length_b   1.000
_cell.length_c   1.000
_cell.angle_alpha   90.00
_cell.angle_beta   90.00
_cell.angle_gamma   90.00
#
_symmetry.space_group_name_H-M   'P 1'
#
loop_
_entity.id
_entity.type
_entity.pdbx_description
1 polymer ?
#
loop_
_entity_poly.entity_id
_entity_poly.type
_entity_poly.pdbx_seq_one_letter_code
_entity_poly.pdbx_strand_id
1 'polypeptide(L)'
;MNIPKTWVVLLALLLAAMAMVPMVSAGDGNPDAAGNTYLDLINPVSNGDINLFDKMGLQRPEIEKNSIPLKRYDESKEIVERIMAIGKVTNEAKSVIGLYDFGSSQVLLIDSGDSVLALSYDGNKVKTTKIVPKLLGEMKESGPAKPASLQQKTLGDSVTTNILTQLYSISIASPESSSAVKTIYQVTKTRTDEYKNYFGEIRASLTVTGKFYVDYGISISSIIDQSSYYVSFPYTMCSFTHAGSGTGSTAGQVNAHLKTGAAFARAQMDNWVGENAWMNLNPWQGGSQSTWMSGNGDGCTG
;
A
#
# COMPACT_ATOMS: atom_id res chain seq x y z
N MET A 1 9.52 60.01 -22.99
CA MET A 1 8.34 59.28 -22.49
C MET A 1 8.65 58.79 -21.09
N ASN A 2 8.00 59.37 -20.08
CA ASN A 2 8.24 59.03 -18.68
C ASN A 2 7.35 57.86 -18.29
N ILE A 3 7.96 56.69 -18.10
CA ILE A 3 7.27 55.53 -17.50
C ILE A 3 7.00 55.89 -16.02
N PRO A 4 5.75 55.82 -15.54
CA PRO A 4 5.42 56.16 -14.17
C PRO A 4 6.13 55.19 -13.20
N LYS A 5 6.75 55.73 -12.15
CA LYS A 5 7.52 54.98 -11.12
C LYS A 5 6.73 53.84 -10.46
N THR A 6 5.40 53.86 -10.54
CA THR A 6 4.51 52.80 -10.04
C THR A 6 4.56 51.51 -10.85
N TRP A 7 4.84 51.57 -12.14
CA TRP A 7 4.93 50.38 -13.01
C TRP A 7 6.24 49.61 -12.83
N VAL A 8 7.32 50.32 -12.50
CA VAL A 8 8.62 49.71 -12.18
C VAL A 8 8.57 48.96 -10.86
N VAL A 9 7.80 49.46 -9.88
CA VAL A 9 7.60 48.79 -8.58
C VAL A 9 6.71 47.56 -8.72
N LEU A 10 5.66 47.61 -9.56
CA LEU A 10 4.79 46.46 -9.80
C LEU A 10 5.51 45.32 -10.55
N LEU A 11 6.38 45.67 -11.51
CA LEU A 11 7.20 44.69 -12.24
C LEU A 11 8.28 44.06 -11.33
N ALA A 12 8.88 44.83 -10.42
CA ALA A 12 9.84 44.33 -9.44
C ALA A 12 9.20 43.39 -8.40
N LEU A 13 7.96 43.65 -7.99
CA LEU A 13 7.19 42.77 -7.10
C LEU A 13 6.75 41.47 -7.79
N LEU A 14 6.38 41.53 -9.09
CA LEU A 14 6.06 40.34 -9.89
C LEU A 14 7.30 39.48 -10.17
N LEU A 15 8.48 40.07 -10.36
CA LEU A 15 9.74 39.33 -10.52
C LEU A 15 10.26 38.75 -9.19
N ALA A 16 10.02 39.41 -8.05
CA ALA A 16 10.36 38.87 -6.73
C ALA A 16 9.43 37.71 -6.31
N ALA A 17 8.19 37.68 -6.81
CA ALA A 17 7.23 36.59 -6.55
C ALA A 17 7.49 35.33 -7.40
N MET A 18 8.29 35.42 -8.48
CA MET A 18 8.66 34.26 -9.31
C MET A 18 10.00 33.61 -8.93
N ALA A 19 10.70 34.13 -7.91
CA ALA A 19 12.02 33.64 -7.50
C ALA A 19 11.99 32.71 -6.26
N MET A 20 10.81 32.26 -5.81
CA MET A 20 10.69 31.24 -4.76
C MET A 20 9.98 30.00 -5.28
N VAL A 21 10.65 29.31 -6.20
CA VAL A 21 10.45 27.87 -6.36
C VAL A 21 11.19 27.22 -5.19
N PRO A 22 10.55 26.41 -4.33
CA PRO A 22 11.33 25.41 -3.60
C PRO A 22 11.88 24.43 -4.64
N MET A 23 13.13 24.66 -5.04
CA MET A 23 14.00 23.59 -5.51
C MET A 23 14.10 22.59 -4.36
N VAL A 24 13.29 21.53 -4.40
CA VAL A 24 13.62 20.33 -3.62
C VAL A 24 14.70 19.61 -4.42
N SER A 25 15.93 19.89 -4.02
CA SER A 25 17.11 19.16 -4.47
C SER A 25 16.88 17.67 -4.21
N ALA A 26 16.90 16.86 -5.28
CA ALA A 26 17.50 15.55 -5.18
C ALA A 26 18.99 15.77 -4.87
N GLY A 27 19.49 15.15 -3.80
CA GLY A 27 20.87 15.32 -3.37
C GLY A 27 21.23 14.31 -2.29
N ASP A 28 21.88 13.24 -2.75
CA ASP A 28 22.56 12.21 -1.98
C ASP A 28 23.37 12.76 -0.78
N GLY A 29 23.28 12.03 0.33
CA GLY A 29 24.06 12.24 1.53
C GLY A 29 24.31 10.91 2.25
N ASN A 30 25.10 10.08 1.58
CA ASN A 30 25.85 8.86 1.95
C ASN A 30 25.47 8.05 3.23
N PRO A 31 25.39 6.71 3.09
CA PRO A 31 25.22 5.77 4.19
C PRO A 31 26.54 5.53 4.94
N ASP A 32 26.41 4.84 6.07
CA ASP A 32 27.47 4.23 6.87
C ASP A 32 28.32 5.16 7.75
N ALA A 33 27.92 5.21 9.03
CA ALA A 33 28.74 4.99 10.23
C ALA A 33 28.03 5.71 11.39
N ALA A 34 27.69 5.12 12.52
CA ALA A 34 27.95 3.85 13.16
C ALA A 34 26.94 3.80 14.33
N GLY A 35 26.52 2.69 14.91
CA GLY A 35 26.89 1.30 14.80
C GLY A 35 26.07 0.58 15.89
N ASN A 36 25.84 -0.71 15.68
CA ASN A 36 25.46 -1.68 16.71
C ASN A 36 24.64 -1.16 17.89
N THR A 37 23.35 -0.89 17.66
CA THR A 37 22.37 -1.22 18.68
C THR A 37 21.64 -2.45 18.19
N TYR A 38 22.02 -3.58 18.78
CA TYR A 38 21.27 -4.82 18.84
C TYR A 38 19.77 -4.56 18.70
N LEU A 39 19.10 -5.33 17.83
CA LEU A 39 18.17 -6.36 18.27
C LEU A 39 17.41 -6.10 19.59
N ASP A 40 16.93 -4.89 19.83
CA ASP A 40 15.74 -4.68 20.62
C ASP A 40 14.60 -5.02 19.70
N LEU A 41 14.35 -6.34 19.70
CA LEU A 41 13.04 -6.93 19.57
C LEU A 41 12.00 -5.86 19.90
N ILE A 42 11.35 -5.31 18.87
CA ILE A 42 9.95 -4.96 19.02
C ILE A 42 9.32 -6.27 19.46
N ASN A 43 9.19 -6.38 20.78
CA ASN A 43 8.51 -7.42 21.48
C ASN A 43 7.20 -7.61 20.71
N PRO A 44 6.89 -8.80 20.15
CA PRO A 44 5.62 -9.03 19.44
C PRO A 44 4.39 -8.93 20.36
N VAL A 45 4.55 -8.33 21.54
CA VAL A 45 3.57 -8.09 22.59
C VAL A 45 3.88 -6.73 23.23
N SER A 46 3.65 -5.63 22.51
CA SER A 46 3.45 -4.34 23.16
C SER A 46 2.07 -3.81 22.79
N ASN A 47 1.12 -4.08 23.69
CA ASN A 47 -0.18 -3.43 23.83
C ASN A 47 -1.09 -3.38 22.58
N GLY A 48 -1.74 -4.50 22.25
CA GLY A 48 -3.02 -4.49 21.53
C GLY A 48 -3.04 -5.05 20.11
N ASP A 49 -1.88 -5.41 19.55
CA ASP A 49 -1.81 -5.98 18.21
C ASP A 49 -2.05 -7.50 18.24
N ILE A 50 -3.17 -7.92 17.64
CA ILE A 50 -3.54 -9.34 17.50
C ILE A 50 -3.01 -9.84 16.14
N ASN A 51 -2.31 -10.97 16.17
CA ASN A 51 -1.80 -11.63 14.97
C ASN A 51 -2.96 -12.15 14.08
N LEU A 52 -2.83 -12.01 12.75
CA LEU A 52 -3.87 -12.42 11.81
C LEU A 52 -4.14 -13.94 11.86
N PHE A 53 -3.11 -14.76 12.04
CA PHE A 53 -3.32 -16.21 12.19
C PHE A 53 -4.18 -16.53 13.42
N ASP A 54 -3.89 -15.92 14.56
CA ASP A 54 -4.67 -16.14 15.78
C ASP A 54 -6.10 -15.66 15.62
N LYS A 55 -6.29 -14.46 15.03
CA LYS A 55 -7.63 -13.92 14.75
C LYS A 55 -8.46 -14.85 13.87
N MET A 56 -7.80 -15.57 12.96
CA MET A 56 -8.44 -16.52 12.04
C MET A 56 -8.52 -17.94 12.61
N GLY A 57 -8.02 -18.20 13.83
CA GLY A 57 -7.98 -19.54 14.43
C GLY A 57 -7.03 -20.49 13.70
N LEU A 58 -6.00 -19.96 13.04
CA LEU A 58 -5.02 -20.71 12.27
C LEU A 58 -3.76 -20.97 13.09
N GLN A 59 -3.09 -22.09 12.80
CA GLN A 59 -1.77 -22.36 13.37
C GLN A 59 -0.76 -21.38 12.80
N ARG A 60 0.00 -20.73 13.68
CA ARG A 60 1.11 -19.86 13.28
C ARG A 60 2.20 -20.67 12.57
N PRO A 61 2.81 -20.16 11.49
CA PRO A 61 3.96 -20.79 10.88
C PRO A 61 5.15 -20.82 11.84
N GLU A 62 6.01 -21.82 11.71
CA GLU A 62 7.30 -21.81 12.41
C GLU A 62 8.27 -20.86 11.70
N ILE A 63 9.00 -20.06 12.47
CA ILE A 63 10.04 -19.18 11.94
C ILE A 63 11.29 -20.02 11.71
N GLU A 64 11.58 -20.36 10.46
CA GLU A 64 12.78 -21.10 10.10
C GLU A 64 14.02 -20.21 10.24
N LYS A 65 14.84 -20.47 11.27
CA LYS A 65 16.06 -19.70 11.59
C LYS A 65 17.10 -19.65 10.47
N ASN A 66 17.07 -20.59 9.53
CA ASN A 66 17.99 -20.69 8.38
C ASN A 66 17.23 -20.63 7.05
N SER A 67 16.12 -19.90 7.01
CA SER A 67 15.39 -19.70 5.76
C SER A 67 16.21 -18.83 4.80
N ILE A 68 16.24 -19.24 3.53
CA ILE A 68 16.74 -18.41 2.44
C ILE A 68 15.78 -17.21 2.36
N PRO A 69 16.25 -15.97 2.60
CA PRO A 69 15.39 -14.80 2.56
C PRO A 69 14.99 -14.50 1.11
N LEU A 70 13.78 -13.97 0.94
CA LEU A 70 13.34 -13.46 -0.35
C LEU A 70 14.06 -12.14 -0.67
N LYS A 71 14.94 -12.13 -1.68
CA LYS A 71 15.64 -10.92 -2.13
C LYS A 71 14.69 -9.98 -2.85
N ARG A 72 14.85 -8.69 -2.64
CA ARG A 72 14.05 -7.64 -3.30
C ARG A 72 14.53 -7.41 -4.74
N TYR A 73 13.71 -6.70 -5.51
CA TYR A 73 14.02 -6.37 -6.90
C TYR A 73 15.32 -5.58 -7.03
N ASP A 74 15.49 -4.54 -6.20
CA ASP A 74 16.66 -3.67 -6.17
C ASP A 74 17.94 -4.44 -5.81
N GLU A 75 17.84 -5.41 -4.91
CA GLU A 75 18.96 -6.26 -4.47
C GLU A 75 19.43 -7.28 -5.52
N SER A 76 18.60 -7.58 -6.52
CA SER A 76 18.89 -8.63 -7.52
C SER A 76 18.49 -8.23 -8.94
N LYS A 77 18.48 -6.92 -9.22
CA LYS A 77 17.95 -6.33 -10.45
C LYS A 77 18.48 -7.00 -11.72
N GLU A 78 19.79 -7.17 -11.83
CA GLU A 78 20.42 -7.77 -13.02
C GLU A 78 19.96 -9.21 -13.28
N ILE A 79 19.81 -10.00 -12.20
CA ILE A 79 19.34 -11.38 -12.29
C ILE A 79 17.85 -11.41 -12.65
N VAL A 80 17.05 -10.54 -12.01
CA VAL A 80 15.61 -10.45 -12.28
C VAL A 80 15.36 -10.05 -13.72
N GLU A 81 16.01 -9.01 -14.23
CA GLU A 81 15.90 -8.56 -15.62
C GLU A 81 16.33 -9.65 -16.61
N ARG A 82 17.41 -10.40 -16.31
CA ARG A 82 17.84 -11.54 -17.11
C ARG A 82 16.78 -12.64 -17.17
N ILE A 83 16.22 -13.02 -16.02
CA ILE A 83 15.18 -14.06 -15.93
C ILE A 83 13.93 -13.62 -16.70
N MET A 84 13.50 -12.37 -16.55
CA MET A 84 12.35 -11.82 -17.28
C MET A 84 12.59 -11.82 -18.80
N ALA A 85 13.79 -11.44 -19.26
CA ALA A 85 14.15 -11.44 -20.67
C ALA A 85 14.15 -12.86 -21.28
N ILE A 86 14.78 -13.83 -20.61
CA ILE A 86 14.80 -15.23 -21.06
C ILE A 86 13.40 -15.84 -21.02
N GLY A 87 12.65 -15.56 -19.95
CA GLY A 87 11.28 -16.03 -19.75
C GLY A 87 10.24 -15.35 -20.64
N LYS A 88 10.62 -14.31 -21.40
CA LYS A 88 9.74 -13.51 -22.28
C LYS A 88 8.49 -13.01 -21.56
N VAL A 89 8.62 -12.58 -20.31
CA VAL A 89 7.49 -12.06 -19.54
C VAL A 89 7.26 -10.60 -19.91
N THR A 90 6.30 -10.35 -20.80
CA THR A 90 6.07 -9.01 -21.35
C THR A 90 4.70 -8.42 -21.04
N ASN A 91 3.65 -9.19 -20.72
CA ASN A 91 2.28 -8.67 -20.63
C ASN A 91 1.44 -9.08 -19.39
N GLU A 92 1.83 -10.11 -18.63
CA GLU A 92 1.02 -10.61 -17.49
C GLU A 92 1.54 -10.19 -16.11
N ALA A 93 2.70 -9.53 -16.05
CA ALA A 93 3.35 -9.12 -14.82
C ALA A 93 2.80 -7.78 -14.33
N LYS A 94 2.18 -7.77 -13.15
CA LYS A 94 1.75 -6.54 -12.46
C LYS A 94 2.88 -5.96 -11.60
N SER A 95 3.61 -6.81 -10.89
CA SER A 95 4.75 -6.39 -10.07
C SER A 95 5.68 -7.56 -9.72
N VAL A 96 6.95 -7.26 -9.44
CA VAL A 96 7.88 -8.24 -8.89
C VAL A 96 7.63 -8.38 -7.38
N ILE A 97 7.51 -9.62 -6.92
CA ILE A 97 7.33 -9.96 -5.50
C ILE A 97 8.69 -10.13 -4.82
N GLY A 98 9.65 -10.76 -5.52
CA GLY A 98 11.01 -10.99 -5.05
C GLY A 98 11.68 -12.18 -5.73
N LEU A 99 12.92 -12.47 -5.34
CA LEU A 99 13.75 -13.55 -5.88
C LEU A 99 14.27 -14.44 -4.74
N TYR A 100 13.97 -15.74 -4.80
CA TYR A 100 14.69 -16.72 -4.00
C TYR A 100 15.95 -17.15 -4.73
N ASP A 101 17.06 -17.19 -4.00
CA ASP A 101 18.35 -17.64 -4.52
C ASP A 101 18.79 -18.89 -3.75
N PHE A 102 18.65 -20.05 -4.40
CA PHE A 102 19.03 -21.34 -3.86
C PHE A 102 20.50 -21.70 -4.20
N GLY A 103 21.28 -20.74 -4.73
CA GLY A 103 22.66 -20.96 -5.12
C GLY A 103 22.78 -21.48 -6.55
N SER A 104 22.47 -22.76 -6.78
CA SER A 104 22.48 -23.35 -8.14
C SER A 104 21.25 -23.02 -8.97
N SER A 105 20.18 -22.54 -8.34
CA SER A 105 18.94 -22.14 -9.01
C SER A 105 18.33 -20.90 -8.37
N GLN A 106 17.59 -20.12 -9.15
CA GLN A 106 16.85 -18.96 -8.67
C GLN A 106 15.37 -19.11 -9.00
N VAL A 107 14.51 -18.58 -8.14
CA VAL A 107 13.06 -18.55 -8.38
C VAL A 107 12.57 -17.12 -8.23
N LEU A 108 12.22 -16.50 -9.36
CA LEU A 108 11.63 -15.17 -9.41
C LEU A 108 10.12 -15.27 -9.27
N LEU A 109 9.55 -14.49 -8.36
CA LEU A 109 8.11 -14.42 -8.11
C LEU A 109 7.56 -13.11 -8.66
N ILE A 110 6.48 -13.22 -9.44
CA ILE A 110 5.81 -12.09 -10.08
C ILE A 110 4.32 -12.17 -9.79
N ASP A 111 3.72 -11.07 -9.35
CA ASP A 111 2.27 -10.95 -9.25
C ASP A 111 1.65 -10.85 -10.64
N SER A 112 0.62 -11.66 -10.88
CA SER A 112 -0.18 -11.64 -12.11
C SER A 112 -1.67 -11.41 -11.79
N GLY A 113 -1.96 -10.67 -10.72
CA GLY A 113 -3.32 -10.43 -10.23
C GLY A 113 -3.84 -11.57 -9.38
N ASP A 114 -4.49 -12.56 -10.01
CA ASP A 114 -5.15 -13.68 -9.31
C ASP A 114 -4.20 -14.86 -9.06
N SER A 115 -2.97 -14.76 -9.54
CA SER A 115 -1.96 -15.80 -9.42
C SER A 115 -0.57 -15.19 -9.26
N VAL A 116 0.37 -16.02 -8.82
CA VAL A 116 1.80 -15.71 -8.79
C VAL A 116 2.50 -16.55 -9.84
N LEU A 117 3.24 -15.91 -10.74
CA LEU A 117 4.13 -16.60 -11.65
C LEU A 117 5.46 -16.85 -10.93
N ALA A 118 5.87 -18.10 -10.84
CA ALA A 118 7.17 -18.52 -10.37
C ALA A 118 8.04 -18.91 -11.57
N LEU A 119 9.10 -18.15 -11.81
CA LEU A 119 10.06 -18.36 -12.87
C LEU A 119 11.31 -19.00 -12.26
N SER A 120 11.45 -20.31 -12.44
CA SER A 120 12.65 -21.05 -12.02
C SER A 120 13.73 -20.92 -13.08
N TYR A 121 14.91 -20.48 -12.67
CA TYR A 121 16.08 -20.28 -13.51
C TYR A 121 17.24 -21.16 -13.03
N ASP A 122 17.84 -21.92 -13.94
CA ASP A 122 18.94 -22.86 -13.66
C ASP A 122 20.31 -22.35 -14.15
N GLY A 123 20.39 -21.07 -14.54
CA GLY A 123 21.56 -20.48 -15.17
C GLY A 123 21.51 -20.43 -16.70
N ASN A 124 20.62 -21.21 -17.35
CA ASN A 124 20.50 -21.25 -18.81
C ASN A 124 19.05 -21.14 -19.31
N LYS A 125 18.10 -21.75 -18.61
CA LYS A 125 16.69 -21.86 -19.01
C LYS A 125 15.80 -21.32 -17.92
N VAL A 126 14.65 -20.79 -18.35
CA VAL A 126 13.58 -20.36 -17.45
C VAL A 126 12.39 -21.28 -17.63
N LYS A 127 11.91 -21.84 -16.52
CA LYS A 127 10.64 -22.56 -16.46
C LYS A 127 9.63 -21.72 -15.68
N THR A 128 8.52 -21.40 -16.33
CA THR A 128 7.43 -20.65 -15.70
C THR A 128 6.39 -21.60 -15.15
N THR A 129 6.03 -21.41 -13.88
CA THR A 129 4.96 -22.13 -13.20
C THR A 129 3.95 -21.13 -12.67
N LYS A 130 2.66 -21.34 -12.96
CA LYS A 130 1.58 -20.52 -12.39
C LYS A 130 1.15 -21.11 -11.06
N ILE A 131 1.25 -20.32 -9.99
CA ILE A 131 0.83 -20.70 -8.64
C ILE A 131 -0.43 -19.92 -8.31
N VAL A 132 -1.51 -20.63 -7.95
CA VAL A 132 -2.72 -20.01 -7.44
C VAL A 132 -2.60 -19.94 -5.92
N PRO A 133 -2.58 -18.73 -5.31
CA PRO A 133 -2.56 -18.58 -3.86
C PRO A 133 -3.73 -19.33 -3.21
N LYS A 134 -3.45 -20.09 -2.14
CA LYS A 134 -4.47 -20.81 -1.39
C LYS A 134 -4.99 -19.93 -0.27
N LEU A 135 -6.29 -19.63 -0.27
CA LEU A 135 -6.94 -18.91 0.82
C LEU A 135 -6.86 -19.74 2.11
N LEU A 136 -6.29 -19.15 3.16
CA LEU A 136 -6.21 -19.73 4.49
C LEU A 136 -7.35 -19.25 5.39
N GLY A 137 -7.71 -17.97 5.28
CA GLY A 137 -8.74 -17.37 6.10
C GLY A 137 -9.20 -16.01 5.57
N GLU A 138 -10.42 -15.65 5.94
CA GLU A 138 -11.05 -14.38 5.61
C GLU A 138 -11.75 -13.83 6.87
N MET A 139 -11.67 -12.52 7.05
CA MET A 139 -12.42 -11.81 8.07
C MET A 139 -13.05 -10.56 7.49
N LYS A 140 -14.27 -10.27 7.96
CA LYS A 140 -15.03 -9.07 7.61
C LYS A 140 -15.35 -8.31 8.87
N GLU A 141 -15.03 -7.03 8.86
CA GLU A 141 -15.40 -6.09 9.91
C GLU A 141 -16.23 -4.98 9.25
N SER A 142 -17.37 -4.66 9.84
CA SER A 142 -18.20 -3.54 9.40
C SER A 142 -18.61 -2.75 10.63
N GLY A 143 -18.55 -1.43 10.53
CA GLY A 143 -18.92 -0.57 11.63
C GLY A 143 -19.23 0.87 11.20
N PRO A 144 -19.98 1.61 12.02
CA PRO A 144 -20.06 3.05 11.86
C PRO A 144 -18.66 3.63 12.07
N ALA A 145 -18.21 4.49 11.15
CA ALA A 145 -16.99 5.24 11.39
C ALA A 145 -17.19 6.11 12.64
N LYS A 146 -16.27 6.06 13.61
CA LYS A 146 -16.31 7.00 14.75
C LYS A 146 -16.04 8.40 14.20
N PRO A 147 -17.01 9.33 14.19
CA PRO A 147 -16.76 10.68 13.72
C PRO A 147 -15.86 11.36 14.75
N ALA A 148 -14.66 11.78 14.35
CA ALA A 148 -13.83 12.66 15.16
C ALA A 148 -14.45 14.06 15.12
N SER A 149 -15.51 14.29 15.91
CA SER A 149 -16.24 15.57 16.10
C SER A 149 -17.27 15.96 15.01
N LEU A 150 -18.53 15.62 15.24
CA LEU A 150 -19.68 16.26 14.60
C LEU A 150 -20.06 17.51 15.42
N GLN A 151 -19.65 18.71 14.99
CA GLN A 151 -20.26 19.96 15.48
C GLN A 151 -21.35 20.53 14.57
N GLN A 152 -21.69 19.86 13.46
CA GLN A 152 -22.96 20.10 12.78
C GLN A 152 -23.47 18.79 12.17
N LYS A 153 -24.45 18.17 12.84
CA LYS A 153 -25.33 17.22 12.18
C LYS A 153 -26.14 17.98 11.13
N THR A 154 -25.73 17.94 9.88
CA THR A 154 -26.75 17.94 8.82
C THR A 154 -27.54 16.66 9.05
N LEU A 155 -28.82 16.76 9.40
CA LEU A 155 -29.67 15.61 9.70
C LEU A 155 -29.60 14.60 8.55
N GLY A 156 -28.97 13.45 8.77
CA GLY A 156 -29.19 12.25 7.95
C GLY A 156 -28.00 11.61 7.25
N ASP A 157 -26.91 12.33 7.01
CA ASP A 157 -25.78 11.77 6.27
C ASP A 157 -24.94 10.85 7.19
N SER A 158 -24.47 9.72 6.65
CA SER A 158 -23.74 8.70 7.42
C SER A 158 -22.48 8.25 6.70
N VAL A 159 -21.49 7.78 7.49
CA VAL A 159 -20.29 7.14 6.95
C VAL A 159 -20.23 5.72 7.46
N THR A 160 -20.15 4.77 6.52
CA THR A 160 -19.97 3.35 6.82
C THR A 160 -18.58 2.92 6.40
N THR A 161 -17.89 2.20 7.29
CA THR A 161 -16.59 1.60 6.99
C THR A 161 -16.74 0.09 6.96
N ASN A 162 -16.28 -0.51 5.87
CA ASN A 162 -16.21 -1.96 5.67
C ASN A 162 -14.76 -2.36 5.47
N ILE A 163 -14.30 -3.38 6.18
CA ILE A 163 -12.96 -3.94 6.08
C ILE A 163 -13.07 -5.42 5.74
N LEU A 164 -12.37 -5.82 4.69
CA LEU A 164 -12.16 -7.20 4.29
C LEU A 164 -10.67 -7.50 4.42
N THR A 165 -10.31 -8.53 5.17
CA THR A 165 -8.94 -9.05 5.23
C THR A 165 -8.94 -10.52 4.83
N GLN A 166 -8.06 -10.86 3.90
CA GLN A 166 -7.88 -12.21 3.38
C GLN A 166 -6.41 -12.60 3.48
N LEU A 167 -6.16 -13.79 3.99
CA LEU A 167 -4.82 -14.37 4.12
C LEU A 167 -4.69 -15.55 3.17
N TYR A 168 -3.64 -15.54 2.35
CA TYR A 168 -3.33 -16.61 1.41
C TYR A 168 -1.92 -17.16 1.67
N SER A 169 -1.73 -18.44 1.44
CA SER A 169 -0.41 -19.08 1.35
C SER A 169 -0.01 -19.33 -0.10
N ILE A 170 1.26 -19.10 -0.42
CA ILE A 170 1.85 -19.38 -1.72
C ILE A 170 3.03 -20.33 -1.48
N SER A 171 2.83 -21.59 -1.85
CA SER A 171 3.85 -22.64 -1.72
C SER A 171 4.73 -22.68 -2.96
N ILE A 172 6.02 -22.55 -2.76
CA ILE A 172 7.05 -22.45 -3.79
C ILE A 172 7.91 -23.68 -3.68
N ALA A 173 7.82 -24.56 -4.67
CA ALA A 173 8.68 -25.72 -4.76
C ALA A 173 10.11 -25.29 -5.12
N SER A 174 11.09 -25.77 -4.36
CA SER A 174 12.48 -25.68 -4.78
C SER A 174 12.69 -26.47 -6.07
N PRO A 175 13.42 -25.93 -7.05
CA PRO A 175 13.82 -26.68 -8.24
C PRO A 175 14.72 -27.89 -7.93
N GLU A 176 15.42 -27.84 -6.80
CA GLU A 176 16.47 -28.80 -6.42
C GLU A 176 15.96 -29.93 -5.52
N SER A 177 14.83 -29.71 -4.82
CA SER A 177 14.21 -30.74 -4.00
C SER A 177 12.70 -30.59 -3.91
N SER A 178 11.99 -31.69 -4.21
CA SER A 178 10.54 -31.80 -4.02
C SER A 178 10.08 -31.67 -2.55
N SER A 179 11.01 -31.79 -1.58
CA SER A 179 10.72 -31.65 -0.16
C SER A 179 10.97 -30.25 0.40
N ALA A 180 11.69 -29.37 -0.33
CA ALA A 180 11.97 -28.02 0.10
C ALA A 180 10.91 -27.06 -0.47
N VAL A 181 9.80 -26.90 0.26
CA VAL A 181 8.72 -25.97 -0.08
C VAL A 181 8.88 -24.71 0.77
N LYS A 182 9.20 -23.57 0.15
CA LYS A 182 9.12 -22.27 0.82
C LYS A 182 7.68 -21.77 0.74
N THR A 183 7.18 -21.20 1.82
CA THR A 183 5.85 -20.60 1.84
C THR A 183 5.99 -19.11 2.12
N ILE A 184 5.52 -18.29 1.19
CA ILE A 184 5.25 -16.88 1.47
C ILE A 184 3.76 -16.68 1.67
N TYR A 185 3.40 -15.59 2.33
CA TYR A 185 2.03 -15.24 2.58
C TYR A 185 1.65 -14.01 1.79
N GLN A 186 0.41 -13.98 1.34
CA GLN A 186 -0.18 -12.81 0.75
C GLN A 186 -1.33 -12.38 1.65
N VAL A 187 -1.25 -11.16 2.17
CA VAL A 187 -2.34 -10.52 2.88
C VAL A 187 -2.99 -9.52 1.94
N THR A 188 -4.26 -9.71 1.64
CA THR A 188 -5.07 -8.72 0.94
C THR A 188 -5.96 -8.04 1.95
N LYS A 189 -5.86 -6.71 2.04
CA LYS A 189 -6.70 -5.91 2.93
C LYS A 189 -7.35 -4.80 2.15
N THR A 190 -8.67 -4.77 2.22
CA THR A 190 -9.52 -3.77 1.59
C THR A 190 -10.29 -3.04 2.66
N ARG A 191 -10.17 -1.71 2.69
CA ARG A 191 -11.01 -0.82 3.49
C ARG A 191 -11.82 0.05 2.54
N THR A 192 -13.13 0.01 2.66
CA THR A 192 -14.06 0.86 1.93
C THR A 192 -14.76 1.77 2.91
N ASP A 193 -14.58 3.08 2.74
CA ASP A 193 -15.38 4.09 3.40
C ASP A 193 -16.40 4.61 2.39
N GLU A 194 -17.67 4.68 2.79
CA GLU A 194 -18.78 5.17 1.96
C GLU A 194 -19.46 6.34 2.66
N TYR A 195 -19.55 7.46 1.97
CA TYR A 195 -20.33 8.62 2.37
C TYR A 195 -21.73 8.52 1.75
N LYS A 196 -22.74 8.38 2.61
CA LYS A 196 -24.13 8.17 2.22
C LYS A 196 -24.99 9.37 2.56
N ASN A 197 -25.95 9.66 1.68
CA ASN A 197 -26.98 10.64 1.95
C ASN A 197 -28.02 10.12 2.97
N TYR A 198 -28.95 10.98 3.39
CA TYR A 198 -30.07 10.59 4.25
C TYR A 198 -30.92 9.41 3.73
N PHE A 199 -31.03 9.23 2.41
CA PHE A 199 -31.75 8.11 1.79
C PHE A 199 -30.91 6.82 1.70
N GLY A 200 -29.67 6.84 2.18
CA GLY A 200 -28.74 5.71 2.14
C GLY A 200 -27.96 5.56 0.82
N GLU A 201 -28.12 6.48 -0.13
CA GLU A 201 -27.42 6.45 -1.41
C GLU A 201 -25.97 6.94 -1.26
N ILE A 202 -25.03 6.23 -1.89
CA ILE A 202 -23.61 6.55 -1.84
C ILE A 202 -23.34 7.78 -2.71
N ARG A 203 -22.85 8.85 -2.10
CA ARG A 203 -22.42 10.08 -2.77
C ARG A 203 -20.94 10.04 -3.16
N ALA A 204 -20.12 9.44 -2.30
CA ALA A 204 -18.72 9.21 -2.56
C ALA A 204 -18.26 7.96 -1.81
N SER A 205 -17.29 7.24 -2.38
CA SER A 205 -16.61 6.17 -1.66
C SER A 205 -15.12 6.17 -1.95
N LEU A 206 -14.35 5.77 -0.95
CA LEU A 206 -12.92 5.55 -1.05
C LEU A 206 -12.63 4.11 -0.66
N THR A 207 -12.14 3.32 -1.62
CA THR A 207 -11.73 1.94 -1.42
C THR A 207 -10.22 1.86 -1.48
N VAL A 208 -9.58 1.49 -0.38
CA VAL A 208 -8.14 1.29 -0.29
C VAL A 208 -7.86 -0.19 -0.21
N THR A 209 -7.17 -0.71 -1.21
CA THR A 209 -6.79 -2.12 -1.27
C THR A 209 -5.28 -2.23 -1.33
N GLY A 210 -4.71 -2.86 -0.31
CA GLY A 210 -3.31 -3.23 -0.25
C GLY A 210 -3.16 -4.74 -0.35
N LYS A 211 -2.29 -5.19 -1.25
CA LYS A 211 -1.83 -6.59 -1.35
C LYS A 211 -0.39 -6.65 -0.88
N PHE A 212 -0.16 -7.27 0.27
CA PHE A 212 1.13 -7.37 0.94
C PHE A 212 1.67 -8.79 0.79
N TYR A 213 2.88 -8.93 0.23
CA TYR A 213 3.60 -10.19 0.21
C TYR A 213 4.55 -10.22 1.40
N VAL A 214 4.38 -11.22 2.25
CA VAL A 214 5.00 -11.31 3.57
C VAL A 214 5.83 -12.58 3.67
N ASP A 215 7.12 -12.38 3.92
CA ASP A 215 8.01 -13.44 4.37
C ASP A 215 7.90 -13.50 5.91
N TYR A 216 7.17 -14.49 6.42
CA TYR A 216 6.68 -14.48 7.81
C TYR A 216 7.82 -14.45 8.81
N GLY A 217 7.78 -13.44 9.68
CA GLY A 217 8.81 -13.18 10.69
C GLY A 217 10.11 -12.57 10.16
N ILE A 218 10.14 -12.19 8.88
CA ILE A 218 11.30 -11.56 8.24
C ILE A 218 10.93 -10.13 7.81
N SER A 219 10.17 -9.98 6.73
CA SER A 219 9.86 -8.67 6.15
C SER A 219 8.67 -8.71 5.19
N ILE A 220 8.20 -7.54 4.77
CA ILE A 220 7.29 -7.38 3.65
C ILE A 220 8.11 -7.28 2.37
N SER A 221 7.95 -8.23 1.45
CA SER A 221 8.74 -8.30 0.23
C SER A 221 8.22 -7.39 -0.89
N SER A 222 6.90 -7.18 -0.95
CA SER A 222 6.26 -6.36 -1.97
C SER A 222 4.89 -5.87 -1.52
N ILE A 223 4.50 -4.69 -1.99
CA ILE A 223 3.22 -4.05 -1.71
C ILE A 223 2.61 -3.61 -3.04
N ILE A 224 1.38 -4.03 -3.31
CA ILE A 224 0.61 -3.57 -4.46
C ILE A 224 -0.57 -2.74 -3.96
N ASP A 225 -0.63 -1.50 -4.41
CA ASP A 225 -1.72 -0.57 -4.16
C ASP A 225 -2.75 -0.65 -5.30
N GLN A 226 -4.00 -0.92 -4.96
CA GLN A 226 -5.14 -1.01 -5.87
C GLN A 226 -6.30 -0.10 -5.40
N SER A 227 -5.95 1.04 -4.81
CA SER A 227 -6.92 2.00 -4.32
C SER A 227 -7.77 2.58 -5.46
N SER A 228 -9.03 2.81 -5.17
CA SER A 228 -10.03 3.32 -6.12
C SER A 228 -11.02 4.24 -5.40
N TYR A 229 -11.74 5.02 -6.19
CA TYR A 229 -12.76 5.94 -5.69
C TYR A 229 -14.02 5.87 -6.54
N TYR A 230 -15.10 6.37 -5.96
CA TYR A 230 -16.36 6.64 -6.65
C TYR A 230 -16.92 7.97 -6.17
N VAL A 231 -17.51 8.74 -7.09
CA VAL A 231 -18.20 10.00 -6.80
C VAL A 231 -19.45 10.05 -7.66
N SER A 232 -20.62 10.26 -7.04
CA SER A 232 -21.88 10.40 -7.75
C SER A 232 -22.15 11.88 -8.08
N PHE A 233 -22.84 12.12 -9.19
CA PHE A 233 -23.42 13.44 -9.45
C PHE A 233 -24.38 13.84 -8.29
N PRO A 234 -24.45 15.12 -7.86
CA PRO A 234 -23.80 16.31 -8.40
C PRO A 234 -22.39 16.62 -7.84
N TYR A 235 -21.75 15.65 -7.18
CA TYR A 235 -20.38 15.82 -6.70
C TYR A 235 -19.38 15.54 -7.84
N THR A 236 -18.22 16.19 -7.77
CA THR A 236 -17.07 15.94 -8.63
C THR A 236 -15.84 15.59 -7.79
N MET A 237 -14.94 14.78 -8.35
CA MET A 237 -13.63 14.55 -7.74
C MET A 237 -12.77 15.81 -7.90
N CYS A 238 -12.24 16.34 -6.81
CA CYS A 238 -11.26 17.42 -6.84
C CYS A 238 -9.81 16.88 -6.87
N SER A 239 -9.52 15.88 -6.03
CA SER A 239 -8.19 15.24 -5.98
C SER A 239 -8.30 13.81 -5.48
N PHE A 240 -7.44 12.95 -6.01
CA PHE A 240 -7.22 11.61 -5.52
C PHE A 240 -5.72 11.32 -5.50
N THR A 241 -5.21 10.91 -4.34
CA THR A 241 -3.80 10.50 -4.18
C THR A 241 -3.75 9.20 -3.40
N HIS A 242 -2.76 8.37 -3.70
CA HIS A 242 -2.55 7.11 -3.02
C HIS A 242 -1.08 6.68 -3.13
N ALA A 243 -0.60 5.92 -2.14
CA ALA A 243 0.77 5.44 -2.09
C ALA A 243 0.92 4.25 -1.15
N GLY A 244 1.73 3.26 -1.58
CA GLY A 244 2.26 2.20 -0.73
C GLY A 244 3.62 2.57 -0.11
N SER A 245 3.91 2.07 1.09
CA SER A 245 5.19 2.27 1.79
C SER A 245 5.50 1.11 2.73
N GLY A 246 6.78 0.84 3.01
CA GLY A 246 7.23 -0.17 3.97
C GLY A 246 7.79 -1.48 3.40
N THR A 247 7.95 -1.59 2.08
CA THR A 247 8.66 -2.71 1.44
C THR A 247 10.08 -2.85 1.99
N GLY A 248 10.50 -4.06 2.32
CA GLY A 248 11.81 -4.38 2.93
C GLY A 248 11.86 -4.16 4.44
N SER A 249 10.80 -3.66 5.06
CA SER A 249 10.71 -3.50 6.51
C SER A 249 9.75 -4.49 7.14
N THR A 250 9.65 -4.48 8.46
CA THR A 250 8.72 -5.33 9.20
C THR A 250 7.29 -4.82 9.18
N ALA A 251 7.01 -3.61 8.67
CA ALA A 251 5.69 -3.01 8.65
C ALA A 251 5.46 -2.18 7.37
N GLY A 252 4.26 -2.24 6.81
CA GLY A 252 3.93 -1.54 5.58
C GLY A 252 2.48 -1.11 5.53
N GLN A 253 2.20 -0.14 4.67
CA GLN A 253 0.88 0.46 4.53
C GLN A 253 0.63 0.97 3.12
N VAL A 254 -0.65 1.01 2.75
CA VAL A 254 -1.18 1.68 1.57
C VAL A 254 -2.12 2.76 2.06
N ASN A 255 -1.84 4.00 1.69
CA ASN A 255 -2.64 5.17 2.04
C ASN A 255 -3.35 5.68 0.78
N ALA A 256 -4.58 6.14 0.92
CA ALA A 256 -5.27 6.88 -0.11
C ALA A 256 -6.12 8.00 0.48
N HIS A 257 -6.28 9.04 -0.33
CA HIS A 257 -6.97 10.28 0.01
C HIS A 257 -7.85 10.66 -1.17
N LEU A 258 -9.11 10.96 -0.88
CA LEU A 258 -10.10 11.43 -1.85
C LEU A 258 -10.72 12.73 -1.36
N LYS A 259 -10.65 13.77 -2.20
CA LYS A 259 -11.35 15.03 -2.01
C LYS A 259 -12.39 15.20 -3.11
N THR A 260 -13.60 15.56 -2.70
CA THR A 260 -14.76 15.76 -3.57
C THR A 260 -15.38 17.13 -3.32
N GLY A 261 -16.08 17.66 -4.31
CA GLY A 261 -16.77 18.94 -4.25
C GLY A 261 -18.10 18.92 -5.00
N ALA A 262 -19.15 19.48 -4.41
CA ALA A 262 -20.34 19.98 -5.10
C ALA A 262 -20.23 21.51 -5.21
N ALA A 263 -21.13 22.15 -5.96
CA ALA A 263 -21.11 23.59 -6.22
C ALA A 263 -20.93 24.49 -4.97
N PHE A 264 -21.33 24.00 -3.78
CA PHE A 264 -21.23 24.74 -2.50
C PHE A 264 -20.77 23.89 -1.31
N ALA A 265 -20.28 22.65 -1.53
CA ALA A 265 -19.88 21.76 -0.44
C ALA A 265 -18.65 20.93 -0.81
N ARG A 266 -17.75 20.66 0.12
CA ARG A 266 -16.63 19.72 -0.09
C ARG A 266 -16.78 18.51 0.84
N ALA A 267 -16.25 17.36 0.45
CA ALA A 267 -16.08 16.22 1.34
C ALA A 267 -14.71 15.56 1.10
N GLN A 268 -14.05 15.15 2.17
CA GLN A 268 -12.74 14.51 2.13
C GLN A 268 -12.81 13.15 2.83
N MET A 269 -12.15 12.16 2.28
CA MET A 269 -12.05 10.80 2.79
C MET A 269 -10.58 10.40 2.81
N ASP A 270 -10.10 9.92 3.95
CA ASP A 270 -8.72 9.49 4.14
C ASP A 270 -8.72 8.08 4.70
N ASN A 271 -8.06 7.17 4.00
CA ASN A 271 -8.00 5.76 4.35
C ASN A 271 -6.59 5.23 4.21
N TRP A 272 -6.25 4.28 5.07
CA TRP A 272 -5.13 3.40 4.80
C TRP A 272 -5.36 2.01 5.35
N VAL A 273 -4.59 1.09 4.80
CA VAL A 273 -4.52 -0.30 5.22
C VAL A 273 -3.04 -0.65 5.40
N GLY A 274 -2.69 -1.23 6.54
CA GLY A 274 -1.32 -1.67 6.80
C GLY A 274 -1.27 -3.09 7.35
N GLU A 275 -0.13 -3.73 7.11
CA GLU A 275 0.22 -5.09 7.50
C GLU A 275 1.69 -5.13 7.90
N ASN A 276 2.09 -6.16 8.64
CA ASN A 276 3.45 -6.31 9.11
C ASN A 276 3.98 -7.73 8.82
N ALA A 277 5.29 -7.96 8.96
CA ALA A 277 5.92 -9.27 8.67
C ALA A 277 5.46 -10.38 9.62
N TRP A 278 4.95 -9.98 10.78
CA TRP A 278 4.29 -10.86 11.74
C TRP A 278 2.80 -11.05 11.42
N MET A 279 2.28 -10.39 10.39
CA MET A 279 0.86 -10.30 10.05
C MET A 279 0.00 -9.79 11.20
N ASN A 280 0.51 -8.85 11.99
CA ASN A 280 -0.37 -8.12 12.90
C ASN A 280 -1.13 -7.06 12.10
N LEU A 281 -2.42 -7.01 12.37
CA LEU A 281 -3.22 -5.90 11.93
C LEU A 281 -2.77 -4.69 12.74
N ASN A 282 -2.26 -3.64 12.07
CA ASN A 282 -2.19 -2.32 12.66
C ASN A 282 -3.38 -1.48 12.13
N PRO A 283 -4.59 -1.61 12.71
CA PRO A 283 -5.75 -0.83 12.27
C PRO A 283 -5.79 0.58 12.90
N TRP A 284 -4.92 0.89 13.88
CA TRP A 284 -5.19 1.95 14.87
C TRP A 284 -4.49 3.29 14.65
N GLN A 285 -3.80 3.50 13.53
CA GLN A 285 -3.49 4.88 13.17
C GLN A 285 -4.61 5.54 12.36
N GLY A 286 -5.67 4.80 12.01
CA GLY A 286 -6.77 5.17 11.11
C GLY A 286 -6.96 6.66 10.90
N GLY A 287 -6.98 7.04 9.62
CA GLY A 287 -7.16 8.42 9.20
C GLY A 287 -8.28 9.02 9.99
N SER A 288 -7.98 10.15 10.62
CA SER A 288 -9.04 11.10 10.87
C SER A 288 -9.73 11.24 9.52
N GLN A 289 -10.97 10.76 9.42
CA GLN A 289 -11.87 11.27 8.41
C GLN A 289 -11.83 12.75 8.67
N SER A 290 -11.03 13.48 7.88
CA SER A 290 -10.77 14.86 8.22
C SER A 290 -12.13 15.53 8.22
N THR A 291 -12.54 15.95 9.41
CA THR A 291 -13.71 16.79 9.62
C THR A 291 -13.68 17.93 8.63
N TRP A 292 -14.86 18.50 8.38
CA TRP A 292 -15.17 19.53 7.40
C TRP A 292 -15.65 18.98 6.06
N MET A 293 -16.83 18.36 6.09
CA MET A 293 -17.79 18.72 5.05
C MET A 293 -18.18 20.19 5.22
N SER A 294 -17.34 21.09 4.72
CA SER A 294 -17.65 22.52 4.74
C SER A 294 -18.82 22.78 3.80
N GLY A 295 -19.95 23.23 4.36
CA GLY A 295 -21.10 23.76 3.61
C GLY A 295 -20.88 25.20 3.11
N ASN A 296 -19.67 25.75 3.27
CA ASN A 296 -19.31 27.06 2.74
C ASN A 296 -18.28 26.89 1.63
N GLY A 297 -18.67 27.42 0.46
CA GLY A 297 -18.08 27.18 -0.84
C GLY A 297 -16.63 27.64 -0.98
N ASP A 298 -15.90 26.80 -1.69
CA ASP A 298 -15.08 27.17 -2.84
C ASP A 298 -15.02 25.91 -3.73
N GLY A 299 -15.24 26.04 -5.04
CA GLY A 299 -15.27 24.89 -5.96
C GLY A 299 -13.96 24.09 -5.98
N CYS A 300 -13.91 22.93 -6.66
CA CYS A 300 -12.62 22.32 -7.00
C CYS A 300 -11.82 23.38 -7.78
N THR A 301 -10.72 23.86 -7.20
CA THR A 301 -9.85 24.84 -7.85
C THR A 301 -9.02 24.10 -8.88
N GLY A 302 -9.27 24.36 -10.17
CA GLY A 302 -8.29 24.13 -11.23
C GLY A 302 -7.24 25.23 -11.23
#